data_AF-J9ETQ3-F1
#
_entry.id   AF-J9ETQ3-F1
#
_cell.length_a   1.000
_cell.length_b   1.000
_cell.length_c   1.000
_cell.angle_alpha   90.00
_cell.angle_beta   90.00
_cell.angle_gamma   90.00
#
_symmetry.space_group_name_H-M   'P 1'
#
loop_
_entity.id
_entity.type
_entity.pdbx_description
1 polymer ?
#
loop_
_entity_poly.entity_id
_entity_poly.type
_entity_poly.pdbx_seq_one_letter_code
_entity_poly.pdbx_strand_id
1 'polypeptide(L)'
;MSREITVIALIFQEGSDDLSAIDSCEYIWEAGVGFATKPPQVAEHDQRRTEILKLFVDMLFRNENRMRWIARFTSAENRHVLPLFTSLLNIVCAYDPVGFGVPYNYLLFTDSREPLVQTALQVLIVCLDSETQSSDKKNEYADNFFINYLSRIHREEDFEFMLKGMTRLLTNPLVATYLPSSTKKITCHQELLVLLWKCCEYNQKFMFYLLKTSDVLEVLVPILFHISASRNDSARVGLIHMGVFIILLLSGERNFGVRLNKPYTPRAAIDVQSFTGTHADLLILVFHKLITTGNHRLQSLFDCLLTIIVNVSPYLKSISMVAANKLIHLIEAFSTPWFLFSSPTNHLLIFFLLEVLNNIIQYQFDGNSNLVYTIIRKRQVFYQLANLSSDSAYIMKMLQGRKSRKSGAVAESKSSIAVAKPVDDVENKTNVKATLAETPLVSAMTEKGMNDLAQESDDVQEGWMATTDWVESWKSKLPLQTVMRLLQVLVPQVEKICIDKGLTDESEILKFLQHGTLVGLLPVPHPILIRKYQANAGTNHWFRTYLWGVIYLRNIDPPIWYDTNVKLFEIQKA
;
A
#
# COMPACT_ATOMS: atom_id res chain seq x y z
N MET A 1 54.95 11.23 2.03
CA MET A 1 55.17 10.09 1.13
C MET A 1 53.84 9.81 0.43
N SER A 2 53.62 10.55 -0.65
CA SER A 2 52.36 10.63 -1.40
C SER A 2 52.22 9.38 -2.25
N ARG A 3 51.16 8.61 -2.08
CA ARG A 3 50.79 7.57 -3.06
C ARG A 3 49.75 8.18 -4.00
N GLU A 4 50.23 8.65 -5.14
CA GLU A 4 49.38 8.92 -6.30
C GLU A 4 48.58 7.67 -6.64
N ILE A 5 47.29 7.85 -6.93
CA ILE A 5 46.50 6.82 -7.60
C ILE A 5 47.05 6.74 -9.03
N THR A 6 48.07 5.91 -9.21
CA THR A 6 48.47 5.48 -10.54
C THR A 6 47.34 4.57 -11.04
N VAL A 7 46.53 5.08 -11.96
CA VAL A 7 45.79 4.22 -12.88
C VAL A 7 46.87 3.43 -13.62
N ILE A 8 47.21 2.24 -13.12
CA ILE A 8 47.97 1.28 -13.90
C ILE A 8 47.09 1.03 -15.10
N ALA A 9 47.45 1.62 -16.23
CA ALA A 9 46.99 1.20 -17.51
C ALA A 9 47.11 -0.33 -17.50
N LEU A 10 45.98 -1.02 -17.52
CA LEU A 10 45.94 -2.42 -17.88
C LEU A 10 46.60 -2.47 -19.26
N ILE A 11 47.89 -2.80 -19.27
CA ILE A 11 48.60 -3.23 -20.47
C ILE A 11 47.83 -4.48 -20.87
N PHE A 12 46.91 -4.30 -21.82
CA PHE A 12 46.37 -5.38 -22.60
C PHE A 12 47.58 -6.19 -23.06
N GLN A 13 47.72 -7.42 -22.54
CA GLN A 13 48.45 -8.41 -23.30
C GLN A 13 47.78 -8.44 -24.67
N GLU A 14 48.56 -8.17 -25.70
CA GLU A 14 48.18 -8.25 -27.11
C GLU A 14 47.81 -9.71 -27.45
N GLY A 15 46.63 -10.11 -27.03
CA GLY A 15 45.75 -11.05 -27.70
C GLY A 15 44.50 -10.25 -27.98
N SER A 16 44.49 -9.56 -29.12
CA SER A 16 43.35 -8.78 -29.58
C SER A 16 42.21 -9.71 -29.99
N ASP A 17 41.50 -10.26 -29.01
CA ASP A 17 40.09 -10.54 -29.24
C ASP A 17 39.44 -9.17 -29.37
N ASP A 18 39.15 -8.80 -30.61
CA ASP A 18 38.51 -7.55 -30.97
C ASP A 18 37.21 -7.44 -30.14
N LEU A 19 37.24 -6.67 -29.05
CA LEU A 19 36.07 -6.45 -28.16
C LEU A 19 34.87 -5.90 -28.94
N SER A 20 35.10 -5.41 -30.16
CA SER A 20 34.08 -4.98 -31.11
C SER A 20 33.36 -6.12 -31.84
N ALA A 21 33.90 -7.34 -31.84
CA ALA A 21 33.44 -8.52 -32.58
C ALA A 21 32.61 -9.52 -31.76
N ILE A 22 32.57 -9.38 -30.43
CA ILE A 22 31.79 -10.25 -29.53
C ILE A 22 30.31 -9.86 -29.58
N ASP A 23 29.41 -10.83 -29.79
CA ASP A 23 27.97 -10.59 -29.80
C ASP A 23 27.53 -10.03 -28.45
N SER A 24 26.76 -8.92 -28.49
CA SER A 24 26.24 -8.24 -27.31
C SER A 24 25.52 -9.18 -26.32
N CYS A 25 24.93 -10.27 -26.81
CA CYS A 25 24.22 -11.27 -26.01
C CYS A 25 25.13 -12.11 -25.10
N GLU A 26 26.43 -12.25 -25.42
CA GLU A 26 27.38 -13.04 -24.61
C GLU A 26 27.70 -12.40 -23.25
N TYR A 27 27.40 -11.10 -23.11
CA TYR A 27 27.61 -10.35 -21.86
C TYR A 27 26.47 -10.45 -20.86
N ILE A 28 25.39 -11.19 -21.17
CA ILE A 28 24.22 -11.31 -20.28
C ILE A 28 24.52 -12.29 -19.14
N TRP A 29 24.26 -11.88 -17.88
CA TRP A 29 24.73 -12.62 -16.69
C TRP A 29 23.84 -13.78 -16.26
N GLU A 30 22.58 -13.80 -16.70
CA GLU A 30 21.58 -14.80 -16.30
C GLU A 30 20.46 -14.90 -17.35
N ALA A 31 19.91 -16.10 -17.52
CA ALA A 31 18.78 -16.34 -18.42
C ALA A 31 17.47 -15.75 -17.86
N GLY A 32 16.55 -15.40 -18.75
CA GLY A 32 15.27 -14.78 -18.42
C GLY A 32 14.74 -13.95 -19.59
N VAL A 33 14.27 -12.74 -19.26
CA VAL A 33 13.73 -11.79 -20.24
C VAL A 33 14.78 -11.53 -21.32
N GLY A 34 14.40 -11.69 -22.59
CA GLY A 34 15.25 -11.38 -23.73
C GLY A 34 16.49 -12.26 -23.91
N PHE A 35 16.72 -13.29 -23.08
CA PHE A 35 17.88 -14.18 -23.18
C PHE A 35 17.62 -15.57 -22.59
N ALA A 36 17.63 -16.61 -23.43
CA ALA A 36 17.25 -17.96 -23.03
C ALA A 36 18.42 -18.84 -22.52
N THR A 37 19.65 -18.54 -22.95
CA THR A 37 20.81 -19.39 -22.66
C THR A 37 21.33 -19.11 -21.25
N LYS A 38 21.39 -20.12 -20.38
CA LYS A 38 21.89 -19.93 -19.02
C LYS A 38 23.43 -19.95 -19.01
N PRO A 39 24.12 -18.85 -18.65
CA PRO A 39 25.57 -18.85 -18.52
C PRO A 39 26.03 -19.69 -17.31
N PRO A 40 27.26 -20.22 -17.33
CA PRO A 40 27.83 -20.90 -16.16
C PRO A 40 27.98 -19.92 -14.98
N GLN A 41 27.59 -20.36 -13.79
CA GLN A 41 27.72 -19.57 -12.57
C GLN A 41 29.14 -19.70 -12.02
N VAL A 42 29.83 -18.57 -11.88
CA VAL A 42 31.21 -18.48 -11.38
C VAL A 42 31.23 -17.48 -10.24
N ALA A 43 31.52 -17.94 -9.02
CA ALA A 43 31.47 -17.13 -7.81
C ALA A 43 32.39 -15.89 -7.88
N GLU A 44 33.57 -16.04 -8.49
CA GLU A 44 34.51 -14.93 -8.70
C GLU A 44 33.94 -13.84 -9.61
N HIS A 45 33.19 -14.20 -10.66
CA HIS A 45 32.53 -13.23 -11.53
C HIS A 45 31.45 -12.47 -10.76
N ASP A 46 30.68 -13.16 -9.90
CA ASP A 46 29.64 -12.53 -9.11
C ASP A 46 30.23 -11.55 -8.09
N GLN A 47 31.35 -11.90 -7.45
CA GLN A 47 32.07 -11.01 -6.55
C GLN A 47 32.60 -9.77 -7.29
N ARG A 48 33.27 -9.94 -8.43
CA ARG A 48 33.80 -8.81 -9.22
C ARG A 48 32.68 -7.88 -9.72
N ARG A 49 31.58 -8.43 -10.22
CA ARG A 49 30.39 -7.66 -10.63
C ARG A 49 29.80 -6.88 -9.47
N THR A 50 29.71 -7.51 -8.29
CA THR A 50 29.21 -6.84 -7.07
C THR A 50 30.04 -5.60 -6.74
N GLU A 51 31.36 -5.73 -6.70
CA GLU A 51 32.25 -4.60 -6.37
C GLU A 51 32.19 -3.47 -7.41
N ILE A 52 32.09 -3.81 -8.70
CA ILE A 52 31.91 -2.81 -9.77
C ILE A 52 30.58 -2.06 -9.62
N LEU A 53 29.48 -2.77 -9.33
CA LEU A 53 28.17 -2.13 -9.15
C LEU A 53 28.14 -1.29 -7.87
N LYS A 54 28.78 -1.72 -6.78
CA LYS A 54 28.91 -0.92 -5.56
C LYS A 54 29.68 0.37 -5.82
N LEU A 55 30.78 0.31 -6.57
CA LEU A 55 31.52 1.50 -7.00
C LEU A 55 30.61 2.46 -7.78
N PHE A 56 29.79 1.95 -8.70
CA PHE A 56 28.84 2.78 -9.43
C PHE A 56 27.82 3.45 -8.50
N VAL A 57 27.19 2.70 -7.59
CA VAL A 57 26.26 3.24 -6.59
C VAL A 57 26.92 4.34 -5.75
N ASP A 58 28.14 4.13 -5.27
CA ASP A 58 28.89 5.12 -4.49
C ASP A 58 29.15 6.41 -5.30
N MET A 59 29.57 6.29 -6.56
CA MET A 59 29.76 7.46 -7.44
C MET A 59 28.49 8.32 -7.57
N LEU A 60 27.31 7.70 -7.56
CA LEU A 60 26.04 8.41 -7.64
C LEU A 60 25.71 9.20 -6.36
N PHE A 61 26.19 8.77 -5.19
CA PHE A 61 25.99 9.52 -3.95
C PHE A 61 26.99 10.66 -3.77
N ARG A 62 28.20 10.52 -4.32
CA ARG A 62 29.28 11.51 -4.16
C ARG A 62 29.19 12.71 -5.10
N ASN A 63 28.53 12.56 -6.24
CA ASN A 63 28.55 13.56 -7.30
C ASN A 63 27.31 14.44 -7.28
N GLU A 64 27.48 15.77 -7.24
CA GLU A 64 26.38 16.72 -7.40
C GLU A 64 25.65 16.53 -8.74
N ASN A 65 26.36 16.05 -9.77
CA ASN A 65 25.84 15.71 -11.09
C ASN A 65 25.45 14.22 -11.24
N ARG A 66 24.98 13.55 -10.18
CA ARG A 66 24.59 12.12 -10.19
C ARG A 66 23.70 11.71 -11.37
N MET A 67 22.80 12.60 -11.78
CA MET A 67 21.84 12.35 -12.87
C MET A 67 22.51 12.27 -14.24
N ARG A 68 23.68 12.90 -14.42
CA ARG A 68 24.47 12.77 -15.67
C ARG A 68 25.05 11.38 -15.83
N TRP A 69 25.50 10.77 -14.74
CA TRP A 69 26.05 9.41 -14.76
C TRP A 69 24.97 8.39 -15.07
N ILE A 70 23.79 8.52 -14.46
CA ILE A 70 22.63 7.69 -14.76
C ILE A 70 22.25 7.86 -16.23
N ALA A 71 22.09 9.11 -16.70
CA ALA A 71 21.74 9.40 -18.09
C ALA A 71 22.73 8.77 -19.08
N ARG A 72 24.04 8.90 -18.83
CA ARG A 72 25.06 8.27 -19.68
C ARG A 72 25.00 6.75 -19.62
N PHE A 73 24.84 6.17 -18.43
CA PHE A 73 24.78 4.72 -18.22
C PHE A 73 23.57 4.09 -18.94
N THR A 74 22.44 4.80 -18.98
CA THR A 74 21.21 4.36 -19.64
C THR A 74 21.06 4.85 -21.09
N SER A 75 22.04 5.58 -21.63
CA SER A 75 21.96 6.20 -22.97
C SER A 75 22.21 5.21 -24.11
N ALA A 76 21.76 5.59 -25.32
CA ALA A 76 22.07 4.88 -26.56
C ALA A 76 23.58 4.77 -26.84
N GLU A 77 24.36 5.78 -26.41
CA GLU A 77 25.80 5.78 -26.64
C GLU A 77 26.55 4.83 -25.69
N ASN A 78 25.87 4.12 -24.79
CA ASN A 78 26.40 2.94 -24.10
C ASN A 78 26.09 1.68 -24.92
N ARG A 79 27.10 1.13 -25.61
CA ARG A 79 26.96 -0.07 -26.44
C ARG A 79 26.46 -1.30 -25.67
N HIS A 80 26.66 -1.33 -24.35
CA HIS A 80 26.27 -2.45 -23.48
C HIS A 80 24.96 -2.20 -22.71
N VAL A 81 24.20 -1.15 -23.05
CA VAL A 81 22.99 -0.77 -22.31
C VAL A 81 21.94 -1.88 -22.24
N LEU A 82 21.73 -2.64 -23.33
CA LEU A 82 20.79 -3.76 -23.37
C LEU A 82 21.29 -4.97 -22.54
N PRO A 83 22.52 -5.46 -22.72
CA PRO A 83 23.06 -6.52 -21.87
C PRO A 83 23.06 -6.17 -20.38
N LEU A 84 23.35 -4.92 -20.03
CA LEU A 84 23.31 -4.44 -18.64
C LEU A 84 21.89 -4.47 -18.08
N PHE A 85 20.91 -3.87 -18.78
CA PHE A 85 19.50 -3.92 -18.37
C PHE A 85 19.02 -5.35 -18.16
N THR A 86 19.28 -6.21 -19.16
CA THR A 86 18.84 -7.60 -19.16
C THR A 86 19.49 -8.40 -18.03
N SER A 87 20.78 -8.21 -17.79
CA SER A 87 21.51 -8.87 -16.71
C SER A 87 20.99 -8.46 -15.34
N LEU A 88 20.79 -7.15 -15.11
CA LEU A 88 20.32 -6.63 -13.83
C LEU A 88 18.88 -7.09 -13.52
N LEU A 89 18.01 -7.15 -14.53
CA LEU A 89 16.66 -7.68 -14.36
C LEU A 89 16.65 -9.19 -14.11
N ASN A 90 17.35 -9.96 -14.95
CA ASN A 90 17.34 -11.42 -14.90
C ASN A 90 18.01 -11.96 -13.64
N ILE A 91 19.13 -11.36 -13.19
CA ILE A 91 19.80 -11.80 -11.96
C ILE A 91 18.87 -11.69 -10.75
N VAL A 92 18.06 -10.62 -10.68
CA VAL A 92 17.10 -10.39 -9.60
C VAL A 92 15.94 -11.38 -9.72
N CYS A 93 15.29 -11.46 -10.88
CA CYS A 93 14.10 -12.30 -11.07
C CYS A 93 14.41 -13.81 -11.04
N ALA A 94 15.63 -14.23 -11.39
CA ALA A 94 16.04 -15.64 -11.34
C ALA A 94 16.54 -16.08 -9.96
N TYR A 95 16.87 -15.14 -9.06
CA TYR A 95 17.48 -15.48 -7.76
C TYR A 95 16.55 -16.31 -6.87
N ASP A 96 17.06 -17.42 -6.37
CA ASP A 96 16.37 -18.30 -5.43
C ASP A 96 17.15 -18.38 -4.10
N PRO A 97 16.68 -17.71 -3.03
CA PRO A 97 17.38 -17.69 -1.74
C PRO A 97 17.29 -19.01 -0.97
N VAL A 98 16.42 -19.95 -1.39
CA VAL A 98 16.21 -21.23 -0.71
C VAL A 98 17.07 -22.34 -1.35
N GLY A 99 17.30 -22.26 -2.67
CA GLY A 99 18.10 -23.23 -3.41
C GLY A 99 17.50 -24.63 -3.35
N PHE A 100 18.25 -25.62 -2.85
CA PHE A 100 17.81 -27.01 -2.77
C PHE A 100 16.65 -27.29 -1.79
N GLY A 101 16.17 -26.29 -1.03
CA GLY A 101 15.07 -26.48 -0.09
C GLY A 101 15.43 -27.25 1.19
N VAL A 102 16.72 -27.49 1.42
CA VAL A 102 17.21 -28.18 2.61
C VAL A 102 17.33 -27.20 3.79
N PRO A 103 16.82 -27.54 4.99
CA PRO A 103 17.00 -26.73 6.20
C PRO A 103 18.47 -26.39 6.46
N TYR A 104 18.75 -25.15 6.84
CA TYR A 104 20.08 -24.63 7.18
C TYR A 104 21.12 -24.68 6.05
N ASN A 105 20.71 -24.90 4.80
CA ASN A 105 21.62 -24.94 3.65
C ASN A 105 22.53 -23.70 3.56
N TYR A 106 21.99 -22.53 3.90
CA TYR A 106 22.71 -21.25 3.88
C TYR A 106 23.80 -21.12 4.96
N LEU A 107 23.82 -22.01 5.97
CA LEU A 107 24.92 -22.09 6.95
C LEU A 107 26.08 -22.96 6.45
N LEU A 108 25.79 -23.90 5.55
CA LEU A 108 26.76 -24.85 5.01
C LEU A 108 27.44 -24.32 3.74
N PHE A 109 26.75 -23.49 2.96
CA PHE A 109 27.24 -22.97 1.70
C PHE A 109 27.19 -21.44 1.67
N THR A 110 28.31 -20.83 1.27
CA THR A 110 28.38 -19.38 1.04
C THR A 110 27.66 -19.01 -0.24
N ASP A 111 26.68 -18.14 -0.12
CA ASP A 111 25.92 -17.62 -1.25
C ASP A 111 26.61 -16.37 -1.84
N SER A 112 27.38 -16.58 -2.90
CA SER A 112 28.05 -15.50 -3.64
C SER A 112 27.10 -14.69 -4.52
N ARG A 113 25.87 -15.15 -4.75
CA ARG A 113 24.90 -14.55 -5.67
C ARG A 113 24.09 -13.46 -4.97
N GLU A 114 23.73 -13.64 -3.71
CA GLU A 114 22.89 -12.68 -2.98
C GLU A 114 23.45 -11.25 -2.99
N PRO A 115 24.75 -11.01 -2.69
CA PRO A 115 25.30 -9.65 -2.71
C PRO A 115 25.14 -8.99 -4.09
N LEU A 116 25.41 -9.74 -5.17
CA LEU A 116 25.22 -9.27 -6.54
C LEU A 116 23.76 -8.91 -6.79
N VAL A 117 22.82 -9.75 -6.37
CA VAL A 117 21.38 -9.52 -6.56
C VAL A 117 20.91 -8.25 -5.85
N GLN A 118 21.37 -8.03 -4.61
CA GLN A 118 21.01 -6.82 -3.85
C GLN A 118 21.54 -5.56 -4.53
N THR A 119 22.82 -5.54 -4.94
CA THR A 119 23.40 -4.37 -5.61
C THR A 119 22.82 -4.18 -7.02
N ALA A 120 22.57 -5.26 -7.76
CA ALA A 120 21.94 -5.21 -9.08
C ALA A 120 20.53 -4.64 -9.01
N LEU A 121 19.74 -5.04 -8.00
CA LEU A 121 18.42 -4.48 -7.77
C LEU A 121 18.48 -2.98 -7.49
N GLN A 122 19.41 -2.52 -6.64
CA GLN A 122 19.61 -1.08 -6.35
C GLN A 122 19.98 -0.30 -7.61
N VAL A 123 20.95 -0.79 -8.40
CA VAL A 123 21.35 -0.13 -9.65
C VAL A 123 20.19 -0.10 -10.65
N LEU A 124 19.44 -1.19 -10.78
CA LEU A 124 18.28 -1.26 -11.68
C LEU A 124 17.24 -0.20 -11.34
N ILE A 125 16.81 -0.09 -10.07
CA ILE A 125 15.77 0.87 -9.68
C ILE A 125 16.25 2.33 -9.78
N VAL A 126 17.54 2.60 -9.57
CA VAL A 126 18.14 3.93 -9.78
C VAL A 126 18.19 4.30 -11.26
N CYS A 127 18.56 3.35 -12.12
CA CYS A 127 18.56 3.56 -13.57
C CYS A 127 17.14 3.69 -14.15
N LEU A 128 16.11 3.26 -13.42
CA LEU A 128 14.70 3.50 -13.72
C LEU A 128 14.16 4.79 -13.10
N ASP A 129 14.98 5.58 -12.39
CA ASP A 129 14.61 6.93 -11.95
C ASP A 129 14.78 7.91 -13.12
N SER A 130 13.76 8.72 -13.37
CA SER A 130 13.78 9.77 -14.41
C SER A 130 13.45 11.09 -13.74
N GLU A 131 14.33 12.10 -13.90
CA GLU A 131 14.01 13.44 -13.45
C GLU A 131 12.86 14.01 -14.30
N THR A 132 11.66 14.10 -13.74
CA THR A 132 10.68 15.05 -14.26
C THR A 132 11.11 16.46 -13.85
N GLN A 133 12.09 17.03 -14.54
CA GLN A 133 12.35 18.46 -14.51
C GLN A 133 11.97 19.06 -15.87
N SER A 134 10.88 19.83 -15.87
CA SER A 134 10.45 20.81 -16.88
C SER A 134 9.75 20.32 -18.17
N SER A 135 8.42 20.45 -18.16
CA SER A 135 7.53 21.04 -19.18
C SER A 135 7.59 20.71 -20.69
N ASP A 136 8.47 19.87 -21.23
CA ASP A 136 8.48 19.55 -22.68
C ASP A 136 8.37 18.04 -22.96
N LYS A 137 7.13 17.55 -22.88
CA LYS A 137 6.69 16.15 -22.97
C LYS A 137 6.94 15.40 -24.30
N LYS A 138 7.85 15.84 -25.18
CA LYS A 138 8.07 15.17 -26.47
C LYS A 138 9.40 14.42 -26.60
N ASN A 139 10.43 14.72 -25.82
CA ASN A 139 11.75 14.06 -25.94
C ASN A 139 12.33 13.42 -24.66
N GLU A 140 11.73 13.58 -23.47
CA GLU A 140 12.33 13.12 -22.19
C GLU A 140 12.49 11.58 -22.06
N TYR A 141 11.67 10.77 -22.75
CA TYR A 141 11.77 9.30 -22.71
C TYR A 141 12.73 8.72 -23.76
N ALA A 142 13.25 9.55 -24.68
CA ALA A 142 14.10 9.08 -25.77
C ALA A 142 15.51 8.66 -25.31
N ASP A 143 15.96 9.16 -24.15
CA ASP A 143 17.36 9.03 -23.74
C ASP A 143 17.61 7.94 -22.68
N ASN A 144 16.59 7.50 -21.93
CA ASN A 144 16.74 6.40 -20.97
C ASN A 144 16.27 5.06 -21.57
N PHE A 145 17.22 4.27 -22.06
CA PHE A 145 16.95 2.98 -22.67
C PHE A 145 16.49 1.92 -21.68
N PHE A 146 16.78 2.03 -20.38
CA PHE A 146 16.26 1.09 -19.38
C PHE A 146 14.75 1.19 -19.27
N ILE A 147 14.21 2.42 -19.17
CA ILE A 147 12.77 2.68 -19.17
C ILE A 147 12.16 2.22 -20.50
N ASN A 148 12.82 2.53 -21.62
CA ASN A 148 12.37 2.11 -22.95
C ASN A 148 12.26 0.59 -23.07
N TYR A 149 13.31 -0.16 -22.71
CA TYR A 149 13.30 -1.62 -22.73
C TYR A 149 12.23 -2.20 -21.80
N LEU A 150 12.12 -1.70 -20.56
CA LEU A 150 11.10 -2.14 -19.62
C LEU A 150 9.68 -1.94 -20.17
N SER A 151 9.41 -0.80 -20.80
CA SER A 151 8.10 -0.48 -21.42
C SER A 151 7.75 -1.38 -22.62
N ARG A 152 8.77 -1.94 -23.29
CA ARG A 152 8.62 -2.77 -24.50
C ARG A 152 8.50 -4.26 -24.22
N ILE A 153 8.78 -4.74 -23.01
CA ILE A 153 8.51 -6.13 -22.62
C ILE A 153 7.01 -6.41 -22.81
N HIS A 154 6.68 -7.53 -23.46
CA HIS A 154 5.30 -7.81 -23.85
C HIS A 154 4.94 -9.30 -23.92
N ARG A 155 5.91 -10.21 -23.83
CA ARG A 155 5.62 -11.66 -23.84
C ARG A 155 5.06 -12.08 -22.50
N GLU A 156 4.02 -12.92 -22.50
CA GLU A 156 3.42 -13.42 -21.27
C GLU A 156 4.43 -14.24 -20.43
N GLU A 157 5.31 -15.01 -21.07
CA GLU A 157 6.39 -15.77 -20.41
C GLU A 157 7.37 -14.86 -19.65
N ASP A 158 7.74 -13.72 -20.24
CA ASP A 158 8.62 -12.72 -19.62
C ASP A 158 7.94 -12.11 -18.38
N PHE A 159 6.65 -11.78 -18.49
CA PHE A 159 5.87 -11.27 -17.36
C PHE A 159 5.72 -12.29 -16.24
N GLU A 160 5.48 -13.55 -16.58
CA GLU A 160 5.42 -14.66 -15.61
C GLU A 160 6.75 -14.82 -14.87
N PHE A 161 7.87 -14.82 -15.60
CA PHE A 161 9.21 -14.90 -15.03
C PHE A 161 9.49 -13.74 -14.06
N MET A 162 9.21 -12.51 -14.48
CA MET A 162 9.39 -11.31 -13.65
C MET A 162 8.53 -11.37 -12.38
N LEU A 163 7.24 -11.69 -12.54
CA LEU A 163 6.28 -11.73 -11.45
C LEU A 163 6.60 -12.83 -10.44
N LYS A 164 6.88 -14.05 -10.90
CA LYS A 164 7.29 -15.17 -10.04
C LYS A 164 8.58 -14.87 -9.29
N GLY A 165 9.56 -14.27 -9.97
CA GLY A 165 10.83 -13.86 -9.36
C GLY A 165 10.62 -12.87 -8.22
N MET A 166 9.95 -11.74 -8.49
CA MET A 166 9.68 -10.73 -7.46
C MET A 166 8.81 -11.28 -6.32
N THR A 167 7.78 -12.07 -6.63
CA THR A 167 6.88 -12.65 -5.62
C THR A 167 7.59 -13.67 -4.74
N ARG A 168 8.47 -14.52 -5.31
CA ARG A 168 9.31 -15.46 -4.55
C ARG A 168 10.16 -14.72 -3.52
N LEU A 169 10.81 -13.64 -3.95
CA LEU A 169 11.66 -12.84 -3.07
C LEU A 169 10.84 -12.10 -2.00
N LEU A 170 9.73 -11.47 -2.37
CA LEU A 170 8.84 -10.80 -1.40
C LEU A 170 8.24 -11.76 -0.37
N THR A 171 7.95 -13.00 -0.77
CA THR A 171 7.35 -14.04 0.08
C THR A 171 8.38 -14.75 0.96
N ASN A 172 9.67 -14.72 0.62
CA ASN A 172 10.71 -15.45 1.36
C ASN A 172 10.67 -15.19 2.89
N PRO A 173 10.53 -13.95 3.40
CA PRO A 173 10.44 -13.71 4.84
C PRO A 173 9.16 -14.23 5.51
N LEU A 174 8.11 -14.53 4.73
CA LEU A 174 6.80 -14.99 5.21
C LEU A 174 6.74 -16.51 5.43
N VAL A 175 7.66 -17.28 4.85
CA VAL A 175 7.64 -18.74 4.91
C VAL A 175 7.92 -19.18 6.35
N ALA A 176 6.88 -19.67 7.02
CA ALA A 176 7.01 -20.33 8.30
C ALA A 176 7.54 -21.74 8.08
N THR A 177 8.67 -22.06 8.69
CA THR A 177 9.24 -23.40 8.69
C THR A 177 9.10 -24.03 10.07
N TYR A 178 8.96 -25.36 10.11
CA TYR A 178 8.89 -26.11 11.36
C TYR A 178 10.13 -25.91 12.24
N LEU A 179 11.29 -25.75 11.60
CA LEU A 179 12.57 -25.56 12.25
C LEU A 179 12.90 -24.05 12.31
N PRO A 180 13.21 -23.48 13.49
CA PRO A 180 13.50 -22.07 13.63
C PRO A 180 14.74 -21.67 12.83
N SER A 181 14.65 -20.55 12.12
CA SER A 181 15.73 -20.01 11.28
C SER A 181 16.29 -21.03 10.28
N SER A 182 15.48 -21.97 9.81
CA SER A 182 15.95 -23.02 8.89
C SER A 182 16.07 -22.56 7.43
N THR A 183 15.54 -21.40 7.07
CA THR A 183 15.65 -20.83 5.74
C THR A 183 16.28 -19.45 5.79
N LYS A 184 17.10 -19.14 4.77
CA LYS A 184 17.69 -17.82 4.59
C LYS A 184 16.57 -16.78 4.41
N LYS A 185 16.67 -15.66 5.11
CA LYS A 185 15.75 -14.53 4.98
C LYS A 185 16.43 -13.37 4.28
N ILE A 186 15.94 -13.01 3.10
CA ILE A 186 16.46 -11.87 2.35
C ILE A 186 15.98 -10.55 2.96
N THR A 187 16.76 -9.49 2.78
CA THR A 187 16.43 -8.17 3.34
C THR A 187 15.97 -7.15 2.31
N CYS A 188 16.06 -7.40 1.00
CA CYS A 188 15.82 -6.42 -0.08
C CYS A 188 14.34 -6.14 -0.43
N HIS A 189 13.41 -6.30 0.52
CA HIS A 189 11.98 -6.16 0.27
C HIS A 189 11.55 -4.72 -0.08
N GLN A 190 12.24 -3.69 0.42
CA GLN A 190 11.93 -2.29 0.10
C GLN A 190 12.23 -1.99 -1.37
N GLU A 191 13.39 -2.42 -1.83
CA GLU A 191 13.86 -2.26 -3.19
C GLU A 191 12.99 -3.05 -4.19
N LEU A 192 12.52 -4.24 -3.80
CA LEU A 192 11.58 -5.04 -4.59
C LEU A 192 10.22 -4.36 -4.77
N LEU A 193 9.70 -3.69 -3.73
CA LEU A 193 8.46 -2.91 -3.85
C LEU A 193 8.63 -1.74 -4.81
N VAL A 194 9.78 -1.07 -4.80
CA VAL A 194 10.09 0.00 -5.77
C VAL A 194 10.19 -0.57 -7.18
N LEU A 195 10.86 -1.71 -7.38
CA LEU A 195 10.92 -2.36 -8.69
C LEU A 195 9.52 -2.72 -9.20
N LEU A 196 8.68 -3.33 -8.35
CA LEU A 196 7.30 -3.67 -8.70
C LEU A 196 6.50 -2.42 -9.10
N TRP A 197 6.63 -1.33 -8.36
CA TRP A 197 6.03 -0.04 -8.71
C TRP A 197 6.48 0.42 -10.10
N LYS A 198 7.80 0.44 -10.36
CA LYS A 198 8.37 0.87 -11.65
C LYS A 198 7.91 -0.01 -12.82
N CYS A 199 7.78 -1.32 -12.62
CA CYS A 199 7.22 -2.23 -13.62
C CYS A 199 5.77 -1.89 -13.97
N CYS A 200 4.93 -1.62 -12.96
CA CYS A 200 3.53 -1.22 -13.17
C CYS A 200 3.40 0.18 -13.80
N GLU A 201 4.27 1.12 -13.41
CA GLU A 201 4.28 2.50 -13.91
C GLU A 201 4.68 2.55 -15.39
N TYR A 202 5.83 1.99 -15.74
CA TYR A 202 6.39 2.10 -17.09
C TYR A 202 5.87 1.05 -18.08
N ASN A 203 5.29 -0.05 -17.61
CA ASN A 203 4.75 -1.10 -18.47
C ASN A 203 3.28 -1.42 -18.13
N GLN A 204 2.37 -0.73 -18.82
CA GLN A 204 0.93 -0.96 -18.69
C GLN A 204 0.51 -2.40 -19.06
N LYS A 205 1.22 -3.07 -19.99
CA LYS A 205 0.93 -4.47 -20.36
C LYS A 205 1.25 -5.42 -19.19
N PHE A 206 2.35 -5.18 -18.48
CA PHE A 206 2.67 -5.91 -17.25
C PHE A 206 1.59 -5.68 -16.18
N MET A 207 1.15 -4.43 -15.98
CA MET A 207 0.07 -4.11 -15.05
C MET A 207 -1.24 -4.86 -15.41
N PHE A 208 -1.62 -4.88 -16.69
CA PHE A 208 -2.78 -5.65 -17.14
C PHE A 208 -2.61 -7.15 -16.95
N TYR A 209 -1.41 -7.71 -17.22
CA TYR A 209 -1.10 -9.12 -16.98
C TYR A 209 -1.28 -9.48 -15.50
N LEU A 210 -0.68 -8.69 -14.59
CA LEU A 210 -0.80 -8.85 -13.14
C LEU A 210 -2.27 -8.91 -12.70
N LEU A 211 -3.10 -8.01 -13.22
CA LEU A 211 -4.53 -7.91 -12.87
C LEU A 211 -5.42 -8.96 -13.56
N LYS A 212 -4.97 -9.54 -14.69
CA LYS A 212 -5.70 -10.56 -15.44
C LYS A 212 -5.66 -11.90 -14.70
N THR A 213 -4.52 -12.27 -14.12
CA THR A 213 -4.36 -13.54 -13.40
C THR A 213 -4.81 -13.39 -11.93
N SER A 214 -4.76 -14.48 -11.16
CA SER A 214 -4.92 -14.38 -9.70
C SER A 214 -3.62 -14.14 -8.96
N ASP A 215 -2.52 -14.01 -9.70
CA ASP A 215 -1.17 -13.88 -9.15
C ASP A 215 -1.01 -12.52 -8.44
N VAL A 216 -1.86 -11.53 -8.76
CA VAL A 216 -1.99 -10.31 -7.98
C VAL A 216 -2.24 -10.56 -6.49
N LEU A 217 -2.92 -11.66 -6.13
CA LEU A 217 -3.12 -12.02 -4.72
C LEU A 217 -1.85 -12.58 -4.08
N GLU A 218 -1.02 -13.26 -4.87
CA GLU A 218 0.29 -13.75 -4.42
C GLU A 218 1.26 -12.59 -4.17
N VAL A 219 1.08 -11.46 -4.87
CA VAL A 219 1.79 -10.20 -4.59
C VAL A 219 1.17 -9.45 -3.41
N LEU A 220 -0.16 -9.40 -3.33
CA LEU A 220 -0.88 -8.66 -2.28
C LEU A 220 -0.53 -9.16 -0.88
N VAL A 221 -0.46 -10.48 -0.67
CA VAL A 221 -0.24 -11.06 0.66
C VAL A 221 1.12 -10.66 1.27
N PRO A 222 2.25 -10.77 0.56
CA PRO A 222 3.53 -10.22 1.00
C PRO A 222 3.51 -8.72 1.29
N ILE A 223 2.86 -7.92 0.44
CA ILE A 223 2.73 -6.47 0.67
C ILE A 223 2.02 -6.20 2.01
N LEU A 224 0.86 -6.85 2.23
CA LEU A 224 0.10 -6.70 3.47
C LEU A 224 0.86 -7.20 4.70
N PHE A 225 1.65 -8.27 4.57
CA PHE A 225 2.52 -8.75 5.63
C PHE A 225 3.58 -7.71 6.02
N HIS A 226 4.34 -7.20 5.04
CA HIS A 226 5.42 -6.24 5.30
C HIS A 226 4.90 -4.93 5.89
N ILE A 227 3.75 -4.44 5.40
CA ILE A 227 3.06 -3.27 5.96
C ILE A 227 2.63 -3.55 7.42
N SER A 228 1.96 -4.68 7.67
CA SER A 228 1.44 -5.03 9.00
C SER A 228 2.56 -5.24 10.03
N ALA A 229 3.66 -5.87 9.61
CA ALA A 229 4.84 -6.09 10.45
C ALA A 229 5.56 -4.78 10.80
N SER A 230 5.50 -3.78 9.91
CA SER A 230 6.20 -2.51 10.06
C SER A 230 5.38 -1.42 10.75
N ARG A 231 4.09 -1.66 11.05
CA ARG A 231 3.12 -0.62 11.47
C ARG A 231 3.49 0.21 12.70
N ASN A 232 4.32 -0.34 13.60
CA ASN A 232 4.75 0.30 14.85
C ASN A 232 6.15 0.93 14.74
N ASP A 233 6.85 0.73 13.62
CA ASP A 233 8.22 1.19 13.42
C ASP A 233 8.22 2.52 12.63
N SER A 234 8.54 3.61 13.33
CA SER A 234 8.66 4.95 12.74
C SER A 234 9.68 5.02 11.60
N ALA A 235 10.72 4.19 11.60
CA ALA A 235 11.74 4.18 10.55
C ALA A 235 11.25 3.50 9.26
N ARG A 236 10.19 2.69 9.34
CA ARG A 236 9.64 1.94 8.20
C ARG A 236 8.34 2.53 7.64
N VAL A 237 8.00 3.76 8.03
CA VAL A 237 6.83 4.48 7.51
C VAL A 237 6.88 4.58 5.99
N GLY A 238 8.06 4.79 5.40
CA GLY A 238 8.23 4.84 3.94
C GLY A 238 7.86 3.52 3.23
N LEU A 239 8.23 2.38 3.81
CA LEU A 239 7.83 1.05 3.31
C LEU A 239 6.30 0.90 3.31
N ILE A 240 5.64 1.39 4.37
CA ILE A 240 4.18 1.32 4.48
C ILE A 240 3.52 2.15 3.38
N HIS A 241 4.01 3.37 3.16
CA HIS A 241 3.52 4.25 2.08
C HIS A 241 3.69 3.59 0.71
N MET A 242 4.86 3.01 0.40
CA MET A 242 5.08 2.29 -0.86
C MET A 242 4.08 1.16 -1.07
N GLY A 243 3.89 0.32 -0.05
CA GLY A 243 2.96 -0.80 -0.14
C GLY A 243 1.51 -0.34 -0.30
N VAL A 244 1.09 0.71 0.42
CA VAL A 244 -0.25 1.31 0.29
C VAL A 244 -0.44 1.93 -1.10
N PHE A 245 0.54 2.62 -1.65
CA PHE A 245 0.45 3.20 -2.99
C PHE A 245 0.38 2.15 -4.10
N ILE A 246 1.13 1.04 -3.98
CA ILE A 246 0.98 -0.09 -4.90
C ILE A 246 -0.45 -0.64 -4.83
N ILE A 247 -1.00 -0.85 -3.63
CA ILE A 247 -2.38 -1.32 -3.49
C ILE A 247 -3.38 -0.29 -4.03
N LEU A 248 -3.15 1.01 -3.82
CA LEU A 248 -3.98 2.09 -4.38
C LEU A 248 -3.99 2.05 -5.90
N LEU A 249 -2.82 1.89 -6.53
CA LEU A 249 -2.68 1.72 -7.97
C LEU A 249 -3.49 0.52 -8.47
N LEU A 250 -3.36 -0.64 -7.82
CA LEU A 250 -4.09 -1.85 -8.19
C LEU A 250 -5.61 -1.73 -7.96
N SER A 251 -6.03 -1.05 -6.90
CA SER A 251 -7.45 -0.85 -6.55
C SER A 251 -8.21 -0.02 -7.58
N GLY A 252 -7.50 0.77 -8.40
CA GLY A 252 -8.08 1.53 -9.50
C GLY A 252 -8.65 0.67 -10.62
N GLU A 253 -8.43 -0.64 -10.61
CA GLU A 253 -8.87 -1.57 -11.64
C GLU A 253 -9.90 -2.57 -11.12
N ARG A 254 -11.03 -2.71 -11.83
CA ARG A 254 -12.15 -3.60 -11.44
C ARG A 254 -11.70 -5.02 -11.15
N ASN A 255 -10.78 -5.55 -11.96
CA ASN A 255 -10.30 -6.93 -11.83
C ASN A 255 -9.70 -7.19 -10.44
N PHE A 256 -8.98 -6.22 -9.86
CA PHE A 256 -8.44 -6.35 -8.51
C PHE A 256 -9.54 -6.59 -7.49
N GLY A 257 -10.56 -5.74 -7.45
CA GLY A 257 -11.70 -5.86 -6.55
C GLY A 257 -12.45 -7.19 -6.71
N VAL A 258 -12.62 -7.67 -7.95
CA VAL A 258 -13.22 -8.98 -8.22
C VAL A 258 -12.36 -10.12 -7.70
N ARG A 259 -11.03 -10.08 -7.90
CA ARG A 259 -10.09 -11.12 -7.47
C ARG A 259 -10.00 -11.24 -5.95
N LEU A 260 -10.22 -10.17 -5.20
CA LEU A 260 -10.19 -10.20 -3.73
C LEU A 260 -11.20 -11.18 -3.11
N ASN A 261 -12.26 -11.57 -3.83
CA ASN A 261 -13.24 -12.56 -3.38
C ASN A 261 -12.70 -13.99 -3.31
N LYS A 262 -11.49 -14.27 -3.81
CA LYS A 262 -10.90 -15.61 -3.66
C LYS A 262 -10.72 -15.93 -2.17
N PRO A 263 -11.02 -17.17 -1.73
CA PRO A 263 -10.79 -17.60 -0.35
C PRO A 263 -9.33 -17.38 0.07
N TYR A 264 -9.12 -16.84 1.26
CA TYR A 264 -7.80 -16.68 1.84
C TYR A 264 -7.46 -17.89 2.69
N THR A 265 -6.30 -18.50 2.40
CA THR A 265 -5.71 -19.55 3.24
C THR A 265 -4.52 -18.95 3.95
N PRO A 266 -4.48 -18.93 5.29
CA PRO A 266 -3.33 -18.40 6.04
C PRO A 266 -2.05 -19.16 5.67
N ARG A 267 -1.14 -18.47 4.97
CA ARG A 267 0.22 -18.99 4.64
C ARG A 267 1.31 -18.39 5.53
N ALA A 268 1.03 -17.24 6.13
CA ALA A 268 1.97 -16.48 6.95
C ALA A 268 1.28 -16.00 8.23
N ALA A 269 2.04 -15.88 9.31
CA ALA A 269 1.58 -15.30 10.57
C ALA A 269 1.48 -13.77 10.43
N ILE A 270 0.47 -13.30 9.69
CA ILE A 270 0.09 -11.88 9.72
C ILE A 270 -0.62 -11.65 11.05
N ASP A 271 -0.13 -10.69 11.84
CA ASP A 271 -0.75 -10.31 13.11
C ASP A 271 -2.11 -9.63 12.85
N VAL A 272 -3.15 -10.44 12.69
CA VAL A 272 -4.57 -10.06 12.59
C VAL A 272 -5.42 -11.08 13.36
N GLN A 273 -6.63 -10.68 13.75
CA GLN A 273 -7.58 -11.60 14.39
C GLN A 273 -7.90 -12.75 13.42
N SER A 274 -7.91 -13.99 13.91
CA SER A 274 -8.26 -15.17 13.11
C SER A 274 -9.65 -15.03 12.49
N PHE A 275 -9.75 -15.39 11.21
CA PHE A 275 -10.99 -15.31 10.44
C PHE A 275 -11.00 -16.42 9.39
N THR A 276 -12.20 -16.76 8.91
CA THR A 276 -12.40 -17.57 7.69
C THR A 276 -13.10 -16.68 6.68
N GLY A 277 -12.46 -16.43 5.54
CA GLY A 277 -12.96 -15.47 4.57
C GLY A 277 -12.09 -15.36 3.33
N THR A 278 -12.10 -14.19 2.72
CA THR A 278 -11.48 -13.88 1.43
C THR A 278 -10.24 -13.01 1.59
N HIS A 279 -9.56 -12.71 0.49
CA HIS A 279 -8.45 -11.74 0.51
C HIS A 279 -8.94 -10.31 0.81
N ALA A 280 -10.21 -9.99 0.52
CA ALA A 280 -10.82 -8.72 0.94
C ALA A 280 -10.89 -8.60 2.46
N ASP A 281 -11.19 -9.69 3.17
CA ASP A 281 -11.19 -9.70 4.63
C ASP A 281 -9.80 -9.42 5.18
N LEU A 282 -8.76 -10.08 4.64
CA LEU A 282 -7.37 -9.82 5.04
C LEU A 282 -7.01 -8.34 4.88
N LEU A 283 -7.35 -7.76 3.72
CA LEU A 283 -7.10 -6.36 3.40
C LEU A 283 -7.76 -5.43 4.42
N ILE A 284 -9.06 -5.63 4.70
CA ILE A 284 -9.83 -4.84 5.67
C ILE A 284 -9.23 -4.96 7.08
N LEU A 285 -8.85 -6.17 7.51
CA LEU A 285 -8.30 -6.40 8.85
C LEU A 285 -6.94 -5.74 9.04
N VAL A 286 -6.06 -5.81 8.03
CA VAL A 286 -4.76 -5.13 8.07
C VAL A 286 -4.95 -3.61 8.09
N PHE A 287 -5.82 -3.08 7.23
CA PHE A 287 -6.08 -1.64 7.15
C PHE A 287 -6.72 -1.10 8.43
N HIS A 288 -7.64 -1.85 9.03
CA HIS A 288 -8.20 -1.53 10.35
C HIS A 288 -7.09 -1.42 11.41
N LYS A 289 -6.14 -2.36 11.46
CA LYS A 289 -5.03 -2.30 12.41
C LYS A 289 -4.09 -1.12 12.16
N LEU A 290 -3.80 -0.79 10.90
CA LEU A 290 -3.01 0.40 10.56
C LEU A 290 -3.68 1.68 11.04
N ILE A 291 -5.00 1.77 10.87
CA ILE A 291 -5.77 2.95 11.27
C ILE A 291 -5.90 3.05 12.80
N THR A 292 -6.14 1.94 13.50
CA THR A 292 -6.50 1.96 14.92
C THR A 292 -5.32 1.81 15.88
N THR A 293 -4.28 1.09 15.46
CA THR A 293 -3.12 0.76 16.31
C THR A 293 -1.78 1.13 15.70
N GLY A 294 -1.79 1.69 14.49
CA GLY A 294 -0.57 2.12 13.81
C GLY A 294 0.03 3.39 14.41
N ASN A 295 1.25 3.68 13.99
CA ASN A 295 1.96 4.90 14.34
C ASN A 295 1.16 6.15 13.94
N HIS A 296 1.25 7.24 14.72
CA HIS A 296 0.59 8.53 14.42
C HIS A 296 0.99 9.09 13.05
N ARG A 297 2.23 8.82 12.59
CA ARG A 297 2.70 9.18 11.24
C ARG A 297 1.94 8.49 10.10
N LEU A 298 1.09 7.48 10.39
CA LEU A 298 0.24 6.83 9.41
C LEU A 298 -1.11 7.54 9.21
N GLN A 299 -1.41 8.59 9.98
CA GLN A 299 -2.66 9.36 9.80
C GLN A 299 -2.76 9.95 8.38
N SER A 300 -1.64 10.37 7.80
CA SER A 300 -1.55 10.83 6.40
C SER A 300 -1.99 9.78 5.37
N LEU A 301 -1.98 8.50 5.73
CA LEU A 301 -2.41 7.40 4.86
C LEU A 301 -3.88 7.02 5.01
N PHE A 302 -4.62 7.56 5.98
CA PHE A 302 -6.00 7.12 6.24
C PHE A 302 -6.89 7.33 5.01
N ASP A 303 -6.74 8.46 4.32
CA ASP A 303 -7.47 8.75 3.08
C ASP A 303 -7.16 7.71 1.99
N CYS A 304 -5.89 7.32 1.83
CA CYS A 304 -5.48 6.32 0.85
C CYS A 304 -6.03 4.93 1.19
N LEU A 305 -5.91 4.52 2.46
CA LEU A 305 -6.42 3.23 2.95
C LEU A 305 -7.93 3.11 2.75
N LEU A 306 -8.69 4.16 3.10
CA LEU A 306 -10.14 4.18 2.91
C LEU A 306 -10.51 4.26 1.43
N THR A 307 -9.78 5.03 0.61
CA THR A 307 -9.99 5.09 -0.84
C THR A 307 -9.86 3.71 -1.49
N ILE A 308 -8.87 2.92 -1.09
CA ILE A 308 -8.71 1.54 -1.56
C ILE A 308 -9.94 0.69 -1.21
N ILE A 309 -10.43 0.77 0.04
CA ILE A 309 -11.62 0.01 0.47
C ILE A 309 -12.84 0.46 -0.34
N VAL A 310 -13.00 1.76 -0.57
CA VAL A 310 -14.08 2.31 -1.38
C VAL A 310 -14.02 1.78 -2.81
N ASN A 311 -12.85 1.80 -3.46
CA ASN A 311 -12.67 1.29 -4.82
C ASN A 311 -13.07 -0.18 -4.98
N VAL A 312 -12.78 -1.02 -3.98
CA VAL A 312 -13.07 -2.46 -4.03
C VAL A 312 -14.48 -2.81 -3.54
N SER A 313 -15.09 -1.95 -2.71
CA SER A 313 -16.39 -2.20 -2.03
C SER A 313 -17.55 -2.63 -2.95
N PRO A 314 -17.73 -2.12 -4.19
CA PRO A 314 -18.83 -2.56 -5.07
C PRO A 314 -18.68 -4.01 -5.55
N TYR A 315 -17.50 -4.61 -5.38
CA TYR A 315 -17.15 -5.94 -5.89
C TYR A 315 -17.04 -6.99 -4.78
N LEU A 316 -17.17 -6.62 -3.51
CA LEU A 316 -17.03 -7.53 -2.37
C LEU A 316 -18.28 -8.38 -2.20
N LYS A 317 -18.26 -9.61 -2.70
CA LYS A 317 -19.41 -10.52 -2.71
C LYS A 317 -19.75 -11.06 -1.33
N SER A 318 -18.75 -11.28 -0.48
CA SER A 318 -18.96 -11.77 0.87
C SER A 318 -17.83 -11.32 1.77
N ILE A 319 -18.20 -10.71 2.89
CA ILE A 319 -17.30 -10.28 3.95
C ILE A 319 -17.61 -11.10 5.20
N SER A 320 -16.57 -11.56 5.88
CA SER A 320 -16.66 -12.27 7.16
C SER A 320 -17.24 -11.38 8.26
N MET A 321 -17.83 -12.02 9.28
CA MET A 321 -18.32 -11.31 10.46
C MET A 321 -17.22 -10.47 11.13
N VAL A 322 -15.96 -10.95 11.11
CA VAL A 322 -14.82 -10.24 11.73
C VAL A 322 -14.53 -8.94 10.98
N ALA A 323 -14.41 -8.99 9.65
CA ALA A 323 -14.14 -7.80 8.84
C ALA A 323 -15.33 -6.83 8.83
N ALA A 324 -16.57 -7.32 8.83
CA ALA A 324 -17.76 -6.49 9.00
C ALA A 324 -17.72 -5.70 10.32
N ASN A 325 -17.41 -6.37 11.44
CA ASN A 325 -17.25 -5.69 12.72
C ASN A 325 -16.12 -4.65 12.70
N LYS A 326 -15.00 -4.91 11.99
CA LYS A 326 -13.92 -3.92 11.86
C LYS A 326 -14.34 -2.68 11.06
N LEU A 327 -15.10 -2.83 9.98
CA LEU A 327 -15.64 -1.69 9.22
C LEU A 327 -16.57 -0.84 10.08
N ILE A 328 -17.51 -1.48 10.80
CA ILE A 328 -18.43 -0.76 11.69
C ILE A 328 -17.70 -0.12 12.87
N HIS A 329 -16.65 -0.75 13.39
CA HIS A 329 -15.80 -0.16 14.42
C HIS A 329 -15.10 1.12 13.94
N LEU A 330 -14.64 1.19 12.68
CA LEU A 330 -14.09 2.43 12.12
C LEU A 330 -15.15 3.53 12.05
N ILE A 331 -16.37 3.20 11.64
CA ILE A 331 -17.49 4.15 11.62
C ILE A 331 -17.77 4.65 13.03
N GLU A 332 -17.90 3.76 14.01
CA GLU A 332 -18.16 4.11 15.41
C GLU A 332 -17.07 5.03 15.97
N ALA A 333 -15.79 4.77 15.65
CA ALA A 333 -14.68 5.61 16.09
C ALA A 333 -14.69 6.99 15.41
N PHE A 334 -14.85 7.03 14.08
CA PHE A 334 -14.78 8.27 13.29
C PHE A 334 -16.08 9.09 13.31
N SER A 335 -17.21 8.51 13.74
CA SER A 335 -18.46 9.24 13.95
C SER A 335 -18.55 9.90 15.32
N THR A 336 -17.55 9.73 16.20
CA THR A 336 -17.57 10.38 17.51
C THR A 336 -17.52 11.91 17.35
N PRO A 337 -18.41 12.69 18.00
CA PRO A 337 -18.46 14.14 17.82
C PRO A 337 -17.13 14.84 18.12
N TRP A 338 -16.42 14.39 19.16
CA TRP A 338 -15.07 14.87 19.46
C TRP A 338 -14.13 14.69 18.26
N PHE A 339 -14.09 13.51 17.65
CA PHE A 339 -13.19 13.23 16.53
C PHE A 339 -13.55 14.10 15.33
N LEU A 340 -14.83 14.12 14.96
CA LEU A 340 -15.33 14.92 13.85
C LEU A 340 -14.97 16.39 13.98
N PHE A 341 -15.09 16.96 15.17
CA PHE A 341 -14.85 18.39 15.41
C PHE A 341 -13.37 18.73 15.68
N SER A 342 -12.49 17.74 15.79
CA SER A 342 -11.07 17.96 16.14
C SER A 342 -10.22 18.44 14.96
N SER A 343 -10.65 18.21 13.71
CA SER A 343 -9.90 18.62 12.52
C SER A 343 -10.85 18.90 11.34
N PRO A 344 -10.52 19.88 10.47
CA PRO A 344 -11.36 20.24 9.33
C PRO A 344 -11.54 19.11 8.34
N THR A 345 -10.69 18.07 8.34
CA THR A 345 -10.75 16.97 7.36
C THR A 345 -11.30 15.66 7.92
N ASN A 346 -11.50 15.55 9.24
CA ASN A 346 -11.92 14.28 9.86
C ASN A 346 -13.29 13.78 9.35
N HIS A 347 -14.19 14.70 9.00
CA HIS A 347 -15.48 14.35 8.41
C HIS A 347 -15.34 13.65 7.05
N LEU A 348 -14.25 13.85 6.29
CA LEU A 348 -14.06 13.19 5.00
C LEU A 348 -13.90 11.66 5.15
N LEU A 349 -13.31 11.21 6.25
CA LEU A 349 -13.16 9.78 6.54
C LEU A 349 -14.52 9.09 6.72
N ILE A 350 -15.52 9.80 7.27
CA ILE A 350 -16.87 9.24 7.42
C ILE A 350 -17.59 9.14 6.08
N PHE A 351 -17.35 10.07 5.14
CA PHE A 351 -17.89 9.97 3.78
C PHE A 351 -17.41 8.70 3.09
N PHE A 352 -16.11 8.40 3.17
CA PHE A 352 -15.56 7.17 2.60
C PHE A 352 -16.18 5.92 3.21
N LEU A 353 -16.27 5.84 4.55
CA LEU A 353 -16.82 4.65 5.20
C LEU A 353 -18.31 4.44 4.90
N LEU A 354 -19.10 5.51 4.84
CA LEU A 354 -20.50 5.42 4.44
C LEU A 354 -20.63 5.01 2.96
N GLU A 355 -19.76 5.49 2.09
CA GLU A 355 -19.71 5.05 0.69
C GLU A 355 -19.37 3.56 0.57
N VAL A 356 -18.43 3.04 1.38
CA VAL A 356 -18.14 1.60 1.45
C VAL A 356 -19.40 0.80 1.79
N LEU A 357 -20.14 1.21 2.83
CA LEU A 357 -21.38 0.52 3.21
C LEU A 357 -22.43 0.61 2.12
N ASN A 358 -22.62 1.78 1.53
CA ASN A 358 -23.60 2.00 0.48
C ASN A 358 -23.29 1.17 -0.76
N ASN A 359 -22.03 1.10 -1.18
CA ASN A 359 -21.59 0.26 -2.28
C ASN A 359 -21.90 -1.21 -2.01
N ILE A 360 -21.58 -1.74 -0.84
CA ILE A 360 -21.84 -3.14 -0.50
C ILE A 360 -23.34 -3.42 -0.44
N ILE A 361 -24.12 -2.54 0.20
CA ILE A 361 -25.58 -2.68 0.31
C ILE A 361 -26.26 -2.59 -1.06
N GLN A 362 -25.82 -1.69 -1.95
CA GLN A 362 -26.47 -1.50 -3.24
C GLN A 362 -26.07 -2.55 -4.28
N TYR A 363 -24.81 -2.99 -4.28
CA TYR A 363 -24.27 -3.85 -5.33
C TYR A 363 -24.09 -5.32 -4.93
N GLN A 364 -23.88 -5.59 -3.64
CA GLN A 364 -23.51 -6.92 -3.15
C GLN A 364 -24.32 -7.35 -1.92
N PHE A 365 -25.57 -6.89 -1.78
CA PHE A 365 -26.42 -7.22 -0.63
C PHE A 365 -26.52 -8.74 -0.38
N ASP A 366 -26.79 -9.49 -1.45
CA ASP A 366 -27.08 -10.93 -1.45
C ASP A 366 -26.08 -11.77 -0.64
N GLY A 367 -24.78 -11.53 -0.81
CA GLY A 367 -23.73 -12.29 -0.13
C GLY A 367 -23.17 -11.64 1.16
N ASN A 368 -23.67 -10.47 1.57
CA ASN A 368 -23.15 -9.68 2.69
C ASN A 368 -24.09 -9.60 3.89
N SER A 369 -24.82 -10.68 4.18
CA SER A 369 -25.67 -10.82 5.38
C SER A 369 -24.93 -10.52 6.69
N ASN A 370 -23.64 -10.89 6.82
CA ASN A 370 -22.81 -10.58 8.00
C ASN A 370 -22.68 -9.06 8.23
N LEU A 371 -22.46 -8.28 7.17
CA LEU A 371 -22.35 -6.83 7.26
C LEU A 371 -23.70 -6.21 7.63
N VAL A 372 -24.77 -6.65 6.97
CA VAL A 372 -26.15 -6.18 7.23
C VAL A 372 -26.54 -6.44 8.67
N TYR A 373 -26.28 -7.65 9.18
CA TYR A 373 -26.50 -8.01 10.57
C TYR A 373 -25.71 -7.10 11.53
N THR A 374 -24.42 -6.86 11.24
CA THR A 374 -23.59 -5.97 12.05
C THR A 374 -24.14 -4.53 12.08
N ILE A 375 -24.62 -4.01 10.94
CA ILE A 375 -25.27 -2.70 10.84
C ILE A 375 -26.52 -2.64 11.72
N ILE A 376 -27.38 -3.67 11.68
CA ILE A 376 -28.59 -3.75 12.49
C ILE A 376 -28.23 -3.74 13.99
N ARG A 377 -27.25 -4.54 14.41
CA ARG A 377 -26.80 -4.57 15.81
C ARG A 377 -26.24 -3.22 16.29
N LYS A 378 -25.56 -2.49 15.41
CA LYS A 378 -24.93 -1.20 15.69
C LYS A 378 -25.72 0.00 15.17
N ARG A 379 -27.03 -0.16 14.93
CA ARG A 379 -27.93 0.87 14.38
C ARG A 379 -27.86 2.23 15.08
N GLN A 380 -27.59 2.23 16.39
CA GLN A 380 -27.47 3.45 17.19
C GLN A 380 -26.35 4.37 16.71
N VAL A 381 -25.26 3.83 16.16
CA VAL A 381 -24.15 4.62 15.61
C VAL A 381 -24.66 5.52 14.46
N PHE A 382 -25.50 4.96 13.59
CA PHE A 382 -26.08 5.69 12.45
C PHE A 382 -27.13 6.70 12.89
N TYR A 383 -28.01 6.34 13.84
CA TYR A 383 -28.99 7.26 14.40
C TYR A 383 -28.34 8.46 15.08
N GLN A 384 -27.26 8.24 15.85
CA GLN A 384 -26.49 9.30 16.47
C GLN A 384 -25.80 10.20 15.43
N LEU A 385 -25.23 9.62 14.39
CA LEU A 385 -24.59 10.38 13.31
C LEU A 385 -25.59 11.24 12.54
N ALA A 386 -26.78 10.73 12.24
CA ALA A 386 -27.83 11.52 11.59
C ALA A 386 -28.35 12.66 12.47
N ASN A 387 -28.43 12.42 13.79
CA ASN A 387 -28.91 13.39 14.78
C ASN A 387 -27.77 14.22 15.41
N LEU A 388 -26.60 14.28 14.78
CA LEU A 388 -25.45 15.04 15.28
C LEU A 388 -25.81 16.52 15.45
N SER A 389 -25.75 17.07 16.67
CA SER A 389 -26.02 18.51 16.87
C SER A 389 -24.93 19.37 16.23
N SER A 390 -25.35 20.47 15.59
CA SER A 390 -24.48 21.54 15.05
C SER A 390 -24.35 22.72 16.00
N ASP A 391 -24.96 22.69 17.19
CA ASP A 391 -25.00 23.84 18.10
C ASP A 391 -23.60 24.20 18.61
N SER A 392 -23.25 25.47 18.58
CA SER A 392 -21.94 25.96 19.04
C SER A 392 -21.62 25.56 20.49
N ALA A 393 -22.61 25.59 21.38
CA ALA A 393 -22.47 25.13 22.76
C ALA A 393 -22.18 23.62 22.87
N TYR A 394 -22.81 22.80 22.01
CA TYR A 394 -22.57 21.37 21.94
C TYR A 394 -21.16 21.06 21.40
N ILE A 395 -20.76 21.72 20.32
CA ILE A 395 -19.43 21.58 19.71
C ILE A 395 -18.33 21.89 20.76
N MET A 396 -18.44 23.03 21.44
CA MET A 396 -17.49 23.42 22.49
C MET A 396 -17.45 22.41 23.64
N LYS A 397 -18.61 21.93 24.10
CA LYS A 397 -18.71 20.92 25.17
C LYS A 397 -17.99 19.62 24.79
N MET A 398 -18.18 19.13 23.56
CA MET A 398 -17.57 17.88 23.10
C MET A 398 -16.04 17.99 22.93
N LEU A 399 -15.55 19.17 22.54
CA LEU A 399 -14.11 19.44 22.44
C LEU A 399 -13.44 19.60 23.83
N GLN A 400 -14.14 20.21 24.80
CA GLN A 400 -13.62 20.44 26.16
C GLN A 400 -13.63 19.17 27.03
N GLY A 401 -14.61 18.27 26.85
CA GLY A 401 -14.80 17.07 27.65
C GLY A 401 -13.61 16.09 27.69
N ARG A 402 -12.65 16.21 26.77
CA ARG A 402 -11.42 15.38 26.74
C ARG A 402 -10.19 16.05 27.36
N LYS A 403 -10.11 17.39 27.38
CA LYS A 403 -9.02 18.10 28.11
C LYS A 403 -9.06 17.80 29.61
N SER A 404 -10.27 17.66 30.18
CA SER A 404 -10.46 17.26 31.58
C SER A 404 -10.16 15.77 31.86
N ARG A 405 -10.24 14.89 30.87
CA ARG A 405 -9.98 13.44 31.05
C ARG A 405 -8.51 13.04 31.04
N LYS A 406 -7.59 13.91 30.57
CA LYS A 406 -6.14 13.68 30.70
C LYS A 406 -5.59 14.03 32.10
N SER A 407 -6.38 14.65 32.99
CA SER A 407 -5.93 15.04 34.34
C SER A 407 -6.47 14.16 35.48
N GLY A 408 -7.12 13.03 35.19
CA GLY A 408 -7.72 12.18 36.24
C GLY A 408 -7.75 10.72 35.85
N ALA A 409 -6.66 10.00 36.11
CA ALA A 409 -6.71 8.56 36.26
C ALA A 409 -7.10 8.20 37.71
N VAL A 410 -7.81 7.08 37.85
CA VAL A 410 -8.26 6.37 39.07
C VAL A 410 -9.63 6.79 39.61
N ALA A 411 -10.67 6.04 39.22
CA ALA A 411 -11.58 5.33 40.14
C ALA A 411 -12.61 4.50 39.35
N GLU A 412 -12.76 3.24 39.76
CA GLU A 412 -13.70 2.26 39.22
C GLU A 412 -15.17 2.53 39.61
N SER A 413 -16.03 2.00 38.74
CA SER A 413 -17.23 1.21 39.05
C SER A 413 -18.64 1.85 38.94
N LYS A 414 -19.44 1.06 38.21
CA LYS A 414 -20.86 0.69 38.37
C LYS A 414 -21.98 1.48 37.69
N SER A 415 -22.86 0.63 37.15
CA SER A 415 -24.06 0.78 36.33
C SER A 415 -25.23 1.45 37.03
N SER A 416 -26.05 2.16 36.25
CA SER A 416 -27.51 2.15 36.45
C SER A 416 -28.26 2.63 35.20
N ILE A 417 -29.31 1.86 34.90
CA ILE A 417 -30.29 2.00 33.83
C ILE A 417 -31.22 3.20 34.10
N ALA A 418 -31.60 3.94 33.06
CA ALA A 418 -32.76 4.83 33.11
C ALA A 418 -33.56 4.79 31.81
N VAL A 419 -34.88 4.72 31.99
CA VAL A 419 -35.96 4.44 31.05
C VAL A 419 -36.28 5.63 30.14
N ALA A 420 -36.54 5.37 28.86
CA ALA A 420 -36.92 6.35 27.85
C ALA A 420 -38.41 6.76 27.96
N LYS A 421 -38.72 8.01 27.60
CA LYS A 421 -40.08 8.50 27.31
C LYS A 421 -40.24 8.70 25.79
N PRO A 422 -41.46 8.55 25.24
CA PRO A 422 -41.71 8.51 23.80
C PRO A 422 -41.76 9.92 23.21
N VAL A 423 -41.41 10.05 21.94
CA VAL A 423 -41.58 11.27 21.14
C VAL A 423 -42.51 10.95 19.98
N ASP A 424 -43.56 11.76 19.87
CA ASP A 424 -44.64 11.68 18.90
C ASP A 424 -44.21 11.99 17.46
N ASP A 425 -45.06 11.51 16.54
CA ASP A 425 -45.00 11.60 15.09
C ASP A 425 -44.87 13.03 14.54
N VAL A 426 -44.01 13.20 13.53
CA VAL A 426 -44.15 14.30 12.55
C VAL A 426 -44.01 13.75 11.13
N GLU A 427 -45.05 14.02 10.36
CA GLU A 427 -45.28 13.60 8.98
C GLU A 427 -44.28 14.14 7.95
N ASN A 428 -44.19 13.37 6.88
CA ASN A 428 -43.51 13.60 5.62
C ASN A 428 -43.73 14.99 5.00
N LYS A 429 -42.63 15.58 4.49
CA LYS A 429 -42.50 16.09 3.12
C LYS A 429 -41.08 16.61 2.87
N THR A 430 -40.37 16.04 1.91
CA THR A 430 -39.77 16.75 0.76
C THR A 430 -38.85 15.80 -0.05
N ASN A 431 -39.15 15.72 -1.35
CA ASN A 431 -38.31 15.08 -2.36
C ASN A 431 -37.01 15.90 -2.52
N VAL A 432 -35.90 15.44 -1.95
CA VAL A 432 -34.56 15.96 -2.25
C VAL A 432 -33.89 14.99 -3.20
N LYS A 433 -33.63 15.45 -4.43
CA LYS A 433 -32.80 14.74 -5.40
C LYS A 433 -31.39 14.59 -4.80
N ALA A 434 -30.95 13.34 -4.63
CA ALA A 434 -29.63 13.00 -4.15
C ALA A 434 -28.58 13.36 -5.20
N THR A 435 -27.77 14.38 -4.91
CA THR A 435 -26.53 14.65 -5.65
C THR A 435 -25.38 14.41 -4.67
N LEU A 436 -24.45 13.53 -5.02
CA LEU A 436 -23.26 13.27 -4.21
C LEU A 436 -22.47 14.57 -4.04
N ALA A 437 -22.07 14.88 -2.80
CA ALA A 437 -21.11 15.93 -2.54
C ALA A 437 -19.76 15.57 -3.18
N GLU A 438 -19.08 16.58 -3.72
CA GLU A 438 -17.73 16.46 -4.28
C GLU A 438 -16.79 15.92 -3.19
N THR A 439 -16.46 14.63 -3.27
CA THR A 439 -15.39 14.03 -2.45
C THR A 439 -14.06 14.57 -2.99
N PRO A 440 -13.08 14.93 -2.13
CA PRO A 440 -11.83 15.49 -2.62
C PRO A 440 -11.13 14.51 -3.55
N LEU A 441 -10.52 15.04 -4.61
CA LEU A 441 -9.76 14.27 -5.59
C LEU A 441 -8.51 13.64 -4.92
N VAL A 442 -8.10 12.47 -5.42
CA VAL A 442 -6.90 11.73 -4.94
C VAL A 442 -5.64 12.61 -4.96
N SER A 443 -5.55 13.58 -5.88
CA SER A 443 -4.47 14.55 -5.97
C SER A 443 -4.36 15.44 -4.71
N ALA A 444 -5.49 15.94 -4.19
CA ALA A 444 -5.51 16.76 -2.97
C ALA A 444 -5.20 15.93 -1.71
N MET A 445 -5.59 14.66 -1.69
CA MET A 445 -5.35 13.74 -0.58
C MET A 445 -3.88 13.30 -0.49
N THR A 446 -3.27 13.04 -1.65
CA THR A 446 -1.86 12.65 -1.74
C THR A 446 -0.93 13.83 -1.47
N GLU A 447 -1.28 15.06 -1.88
CA GLU A 447 -0.51 16.27 -1.54
C GLU A 447 -0.53 16.59 -0.04
N LYS A 448 -1.71 16.50 0.61
CA LYS A 448 -1.83 16.78 2.05
C LYS A 448 -1.06 15.78 2.92
N GLY A 449 -1.20 14.49 2.65
CA GLY A 449 -0.46 13.45 3.38
C GLY A 449 1.07 13.52 3.16
N MET A 450 1.51 14.15 2.06
CA MET A 450 2.92 14.32 1.74
C MET A 450 3.55 15.54 2.42
N ASN A 451 2.80 16.64 2.55
CA ASN A 451 3.26 17.83 3.27
C ASN A 451 3.52 17.51 4.76
N ASP A 452 2.67 16.67 5.37
CA ASP A 452 2.82 16.18 6.75
C ASP A 452 4.05 15.27 6.96
N LEU A 453 4.65 14.72 5.88
CA LEU A 453 5.89 13.95 5.94
C LEU A 453 7.15 14.81 5.74
N ALA A 454 7.02 15.94 5.05
CA ALA A 454 8.11 16.87 4.74
C ALA A 454 8.31 17.94 5.83
N GLN A 455 7.29 18.20 6.66
CA GLN A 455 7.37 19.07 7.82
C GLN A 455 7.27 18.22 9.10
N GLU A 456 8.37 18.11 9.86
CA GLU A 456 8.26 17.90 11.31
C GLU A 456 7.70 19.18 11.92
N SER A 457 6.39 19.38 11.78
CA SER A 457 5.71 20.33 12.64
C SER A 457 4.50 19.65 13.25
N ASP A 458 4.55 19.56 14.58
CA ASP A 458 3.41 19.76 15.48
C ASP A 458 2.76 21.16 15.23
N ASP A 459 2.63 21.61 13.98
CA ASP A 459 1.71 22.67 13.62
C ASP A 459 0.33 22.05 13.62
N VAL A 460 -0.19 21.87 14.84
CA VAL A 460 -1.59 22.23 15.08
C VAL A 460 -1.83 23.48 14.25
N GLN A 461 -2.76 23.43 13.30
CA GLN A 461 -3.32 24.64 12.69
C GLN A 461 -3.78 25.55 13.85
N GLU A 462 -2.88 26.39 14.36
CA GLU A 462 -3.14 27.28 15.48
C GLU A 462 -4.16 28.30 14.98
N GLY A 463 -5.42 28.05 15.30
CA GLY A 463 -6.53 28.95 15.01
C GLY A 463 -7.77 28.32 14.38
N TRP A 464 -7.72 27.08 13.87
CA TRP A 464 -8.94 26.45 13.36
C TRP A 464 -9.80 25.89 14.50
N MET A 465 -11.09 26.25 14.52
CA MET A 465 -12.09 25.66 15.40
C MET A 465 -13.35 25.31 14.59
N ALA A 466 -13.98 24.18 14.91
CA ALA A 466 -15.24 23.79 14.30
C ALA A 466 -16.34 24.82 14.61
N THR A 467 -16.96 25.37 13.57
CA THR A 467 -18.10 26.28 13.66
C THR A 467 -19.41 25.58 13.27
N THR A 468 -20.56 26.11 13.69
CA THR A 468 -21.88 25.64 13.28
C THR A 468 -22.00 25.57 11.76
N ASP A 469 -21.66 26.65 11.06
CA ASP A 469 -21.73 26.75 9.59
C ASP A 469 -20.86 25.68 8.91
N TRP A 470 -19.67 25.43 9.46
CA TRP A 470 -18.80 24.38 8.95
C TRP A 470 -19.43 23.00 9.12
N VAL A 471 -19.98 22.66 10.28
CA VAL A 471 -20.67 21.37 10.49
C VAL A 471 -21.85 21.22 9.53
N GLU A 472 -22.66 22.27 9.38
CA GLU A 472 -23.84 22.25 8.50
C GLU A 472 -23.49 22.11 7.02
N SER A 473 -22.32 22.64 6.61
CA SER A 473 -21.84 22.59 5.22
C SER A 473 -21.65 21.17 4.68
N TRP A 474 -21.39 20.19 5.55
CA TRP A 474 -21.15 18.79 5.19
C TRP A 474 -22.13 17.81 5.83
N LYS A 475 -22.69 18.09 7.02
CA LYS A 475 -23.60 17.17 7.74
C LYS A 475 -24.81 16.78 6.89
N SER A 476 -25.43 17.75 6.23
CA SER A 476 -26.60 17.54 5.35
C SER A 476 -26.29 16.69 4.11
N LYS A 477 -25.00 16.58 3.76
CA LYS A 477 -24.51 15.87 2.57
C LYS A 477 -24.08 14.43 2.86
N LEU A 478 -24.08 14.00 4.13
CA LEU A 478 -23.69 12.64 4.49
C LEU A 478 -24.59 11.62 3.78
N PRO A 479 -24.03 10.60 3.11
CA PRO A 479 -24.80 9.64 2.32
C PRO A 479 -25.43 8.56 3.22
N LEU A 480 -26.28 8.96 4.17
CA LEU A 480 -26.92 8.08 5.15
C LEU A 480 -28.19 7.40 4.63
N GLN A 481 -28.76 7.90 3.52
CA GLN A 481 -30.09 7.49 3.03
C GLN A 481 -30.23 5.98 2.83
N THR A 482 -29.24 5.33 2.22
CA THR A 482 -29.26 3.88 1.95
C THR A 482 -29.25 3.07 3.24
N VAL A 483 -28.31 3.35 4.16
CA VAL A 483 -28.23 2.65 5.46
C VAL A 483 -29.48 2.89 6.30
N MET A 484 -29.99 4.12 6.33
CA MET A 484 -31.21 4.44 7.06
C MET A 484 -32.43 3.72 6.50
N ARG A 485 -32.56 3.65 5.17
CA ARG A 485 -33.65 2.91 4.53
C ARG A 485 -33.57 1.42 4.83
N LEU A 486 -32.36 0.85 4.78
CA LEU A 486 -32.12 -0.55 5.17
C LEU A 486 -32.55 -0.81 6.63
N LEU A 487 -32.16 0.07 7.56
CA LEU A 487 -32.53 -0.05 8.97
C LEU A 487 -34.04 0.06 9.18
N GLN A 488 -34.71 1.03 8.55
CA GLN A 488 -36.17 1.20 8.63
C GLN A 488 -36.95 -0.05 8.20
N VAL A 489 -36.46 -0.77 7.19
CA VAL A 489 -37.11 -1.96 6.65
C VAL A 489 -36.78 -3.21 7.48
N LEU A 490 -35.49 -3.44 7.74
CA LEU A 490 -35.05 -4.72 8.32
C LEU A 490 -35.15 -4.77 9.84
N VAL A 491 -34.99 -3.65 10.56
CA VAL A 491 -35.05 -3.64 12.02
C VAL A 491 -36.41 -4.17 12.54
N PRO A 492 -37.56 -3.64 12.08
CA PRO A 492 -38.85 -4.13 12.57
C PRO A 492 -39.11 -5.60 12.20
N GLN A 493 -38.64 -6.04 11.03
CA GLN A 493 -38.80 -7.44 10.59
C GLN A 493 -37.98 -8.41 11.46
N VAL A 494 -36.72 -8.06 11.75
CA VAL A 494 -35.86 -8.86 12.62
C VAL A 494 -36.42 -8.89 14.04
N GLU A 495 -36.83 -7.74 14.60
CA GLU A 495 -37.43 -7.68 15.94
C GLU A 495 -38.71 -8.52 16.03
N LYS A 496 -39.60 -8.42 15.04
CA LYS A 496 -40.81 -9.24 14.98
C LYS A 496 -40.50 -10.73 14.96
N ILE A 497 -39.54 -11.15 14.13
CA ILE A 497 -39.14 -12.56 14.02
C ILE A 497 -38.52 -13.06 15.33
N CYS A 498 -37.71 -12.25 16.01
CA CYS A 498 -37.17 -12.60 17.32
C CYS A 498 -38.28 -12.78 18.37
N ILE A 499 -39.33 -11.94 18.36
CA ILE A 499 -40.47 -12.04 19.27
C ILE A 499 -41.35 -13.24 18.94
N ASP A 500 -41.79 -13.37 17.68
CA ASP A 500 -42.79 -14.36 17.24
C ASP A 500 -42.26 -15.80 17.36
N LYS A 501 -40.96 -16.01 17.13
CA LYS A 501 -40.32 -17.34 17.14
C LYS A 501 -39.44 -17.57 18.37
N GLY A 502 -39.33 -16.60 19.29
CA GLY A 502 -38.45 -16.70 20.46
C GLY A 502 -36.97 -16.87 20.11
N LEU A 503 -36.55 -16.41 18.92
CA LEU A 503 -35.21 -16.63 18.40
C LEU A 503 -34.21 -15.73 19.13
N THR A 504 -33.19 -16.35 19.70
CA THR A 504 -32.06 -15.65 20.34
C THR A 504 -30.73 -15.94 19.64
N ASP A 505 -30.72 -16.88 18.68
CA ASP A 505 -29.51 -17.32 18.00
C ASP A 505 -29.15 -16.43 16.80
N GLU A 506 -27.89 -16.02 16.75
CA GLU A 506 -27.29 -15.23 15.67
C GLU A 506 -27.39 -15.96 14.33
N SER A 507 -27.27 -17.29 14.33
CA SER A 507 -27.26 -18.10 13.11
C SER A 507 -28.60 -18.06 12.36
N GLU A 508 -29.72 -17.99 13.09
CA GLU A 508 -31.07 -17.97 12.52
C GLU A 508 -31.43 -16.62 11.93
N ILE A 509 -30.98 -15.53 12.58
CA ILE A 509 -31.11 -14.17 12.04
C ILE A 509 -30.30 -14.03 10.75
N LEU A 510 -29.07 -14.57 10.72
CA LEU A 510 -28.25 -14.57 9.51
C LEU A 510 -28.91 -15.35 8.37
N LYS A 511 -29.49 -16.53 8.66
CA LYS A 511 -30.27 -17.29 7.66
C LYS A 511 -31.46 -16.48 7.14
N PHE A 512 -32.20 -15.79 8.01
CA PHE A 512 -33.28 -14.92 7.56
C PHE A 512 -32.79 -13.82 6.61
N LEU A 513 -31.70 -13.14 6.98
CA LEU A 513 -31.11 -12.06 6.17
C LEU A 513 -30.59 -12.56 4.82
N GLN A 514 -30.05 -13.78 4.75
CA GLN A 514 -29.59 -14.40 3.50
C GLN A 514 -30.73 -14.68 2.51
N HIS A 515 -31.94 -14.95 2.98
CA HIS A 515 -33.11 -15.17 2.12
C HIS A 515 -33.92 -13.89 1.87
N GLY A 516 -33.60 -12.80 2.57
CA GLY A 516 -34.25 -11.51 2.40
C GLY A 516 -33.83 -10.81 1.10
N THR A 517 -34.70 -9.96 0.56
CA THR A 517 -34.39 -9.10 -0.58
C THR A 517 -34.73 -7.65 -0.29
N LEU A 518 -33.90 -6.74 -0.75
CA LEU A 518 -34.11 -5.29 -0.66
C LEU A 518 -34.37 -4.64 -2.04
N VAL A 519 -34.57 -5.46 -3.07
CA VAL A 519 -34.86 -4.98 -4.43
C VAL A 519 -36.14 -4.14 -4.42
N GLY A 520 -36.07 -2.93 -4.98
CA GLY A 520 -37.18 -1.98 -5.04
C GLY A 520 -37.45 -1.20 -3.73
N LEU A 521 -36.77 -1.53 -2.62
CA LEU A 521 -36.95 -0.85 -1.34
C LEU A 521 -35.85 0.19 -1.05
N LEU A 522 -34.67 0.00 -1.63
CA LEU A 522 -33.54 0.92 -1.52
C LEU A 522 -33.63 2.08 -2.54
N PRO A 523 -32.96 3.22 -2.27
CA PRO A 523 -32.80 4.27 -3.25
C PRO A 523 -32.10 3.77 -4.53
N VAL A 524 -32.27 4.51 -5.62
CA VAL A 524 -31.59 4.22 -6.89
C VAL A 524 -30.07 4.15 -6.65
N PRO A 525 -29.39 3.08 -7.11
CA PRO A 525 -27.95 2.95 -6.95
C PRO A 525 -27.21 4.13 -7.58
N HIS A 526 -26.24 4.68 -6.88
CA HIS A 526 -25.38 5.71 -7.44
C HIS A 526 -24.32 5.08 -8.34
N PRO A 527 -23.84 5.73 -9.42
CA PRO A 527 -22.77 5.19 -10.24
C PRO A 527 -21.54 4.78 -9.42
N ILE A 528 -20.89 3.68 -9.80
CA ILE A 528 -19.63 3.25 -9.20
C ILE A 528 -18.54 4.27 -9.58
N LEU A 529 -17.99 4.95 -8.57
CA LEU A 529 -16.88 5.90 -8.74
C LEU A 529 -15.57 5.21 -8.36
N ILE A 530 -14.70 5.01 -9.34
CA ILE A 530 -13.36 4.45 -9.12
C ILE A 530 -12.34 5.58 -9.05
N ARG A 531 -11.66 5.68 -7.92
CA ARG A 531 -10.63 6.69 -7.64
C ARG A 531 -9.26 6.11 -7.97
N LYS A 532 -8.77 6.36 -9.19
CA LYS A 532 -7.45 5.90 -9.64
C LYS A 532 -6.33 6.75 -9.04
N TYR A 533 -5.17 6.14 -8.81
CA TYR A 533 -3.95 6.88 -8.48
C TYR A 533 -3.63 7.88 -9.60
N GLN A 534 -3.28 9.10 -9.21
CA GLN A 534 -2.82 10.14 -10.12
C GLN A 534 -1.48 10.65 -9.62
N ALA A 535 -0.44 10.53 -10.45
CA ALA A 535 0.86 11.08 -10.14
C ALA A 535 0.78 12.61 -10.09
N ASN A 536 1.43 13.20 -9.09
CA ASN A 536 1.60 14.64 -8.93
C ASN A 536 3.04 14.95 -8.53
N ALA A 537 3.43 16.23 -8.55
CA ALA A 537 4.80 16.64 -8.25
C ALA A 537 5.25 16.20 -6.84
N GLY A 538 4.35 16.27 -5.86
CA GLY A 538 4.64 15.87 -4.48
C GLY A 538 4.91 14.37 -4.33
N THR A 539 4.06 13.52 -4.91
CA THR A 539 4.24 12.05 -4.92
C THR A 539 5.49 11.66 -5.68
N ASN A 540 5.76 12.24 -6.86
CA ASN A 540 6.98 11.97 -7.61
C ASN A 540 8.24 12.34 -6.81
N HIS A 541 8.23 13.51 -6.15
CA HIS A 541 9.34 13.93 -5.30
C HIS A 541 9.53 12.97 -4.11
N TRP A 542 8.43 12.55 -3.47
CA TRP A 542 8.51 11.61 -2.36
C TRP A 542 9.00 10.22 -2.78
N PHE A 543 8.51 9.66 -3.89
CA PHE A 543 8.99 8.37 -4.41
C PHE A 543 10.49 8.41 -4.66
N ARG A 544 10.97 9.52 -5.20
CA ARG A 544 12.40 9.76 -5.43
C ARG A 544 13.17 9.84 -4.11
N THR A 545 12.74 10.67 -3.18
CA THR A 545 13.38 10.79 -1.85
C THR A 545 13.40 9.46 -1.11
N TYR A 546 12.30 8.69 -1.16
CA TYR A 546 12.22 7.35 -0.59
C TYR A 546 13.21 6.39 -1.25
N LEU A 547 13.21 6.29 -2.58
CA LEU A 547 14.13 5.44 -3.36
C LEU A 547 15.59 5.72 -2.97
N TRP A 548 16.01 6.98 -3.03
CA TRP A 548 17.38 7.37 -2.71
C TRP A 548 17.70 7.16 -1.22
N GLY A 549 16.73 7.37 -0.33
CA GLY A 549 16.86 7.11 1.11
C GLY A 549 17.07 5.62 1.42
N VAL A 550 16.32 4.72 0.77
CA VAL A 550 16.49 3.27 0.94
C VAL A 550 17.89 2.84 0.53
N ILE A 551 18.36 3.29 -0.63
CA ILE A 551 19.68 2.90 -1.14
C ILE A 551 20.78 3.50 -0.28
N TYR A 552 20.62 4.75 0.16
CA TYR A 552 21.58 5.38 1.07
C TYR A 552 21.71 4.56 2.36
N LEU A 553 20.61 4.30 3.07
CA LEU A 553 20.60 3.56 4.34
C LEU A 553 21.22 2.16 4.23
N ARG A 554 21.13 1.52 3.06
CA ARG A 554 21.74 0.21 2.79
C ARG A 554 23.25 0.22 2.65
N ASN A 555 23.83 1.37 2.33
CA ASN A 555 25.24 1.51 1.98
C ASN A 555 26.04 2.36 2.99
N ILE A 556 25.43 2.68 4.16
CA ILE A 556 26.07 3.47 5.22
C ILE A 556 27.02 2.65 6.10
N ASP A 557 26.73 1.37 6.38
CA ASP A 557 27.49 0.60 7.38
C ASP A 557 27.72 -0.89 7.01
N PRO A 558 29.00 -1.32 6.83
CA PRO A 558 30.16 -0.44 6.68
C PRO A 558 29.97 0.44 5.43
N PRO A 559 30.48 1.69 5.43
CA PRO A 559 30.61 2.44 4.19
C PRO A 559 31.29 1.55 3.16
N ILE A 560 30.89 1.65 1.90
CA ILE A 560 31.41 0.83 0.78
C ILE A 560 32.96 0.79 0.76
N TRP A 561 33.63 1.77 1.38
CA TRP A 561 35.09 1.86 1.50
C TRP A 561 35.63 1.97 2.93
N TYR A 562 35.08 1.19 3.87
CA TYR A 562 35.66 1.03 5.20
C TYR A 562 37.13 0.59 5.10
N ASP A 563 38.02 1.27 5.84
CA ASP A 563 39.48 1.05 5.86
C ASP A 563 40.26 1.41 4.58
N THR A 564 39.70 2.28 3.73
CA THR A 564 40.46 2.91 2.63
C THR A 564 40.86 4.35 2.98
N ASN A 565 41.92 4.87 2.35
CA ASN A 565 42.33 6.29 2.46
C ASN A 565 41.33 7.27 1.83
N VAL A 566 40.18 6.79 1.33
CA VAL A 566 39.17 7.60 0.66
C VAL A 566 38.17 8.10 1.71
N LYS A 567 38.38 9.31 2.23
CA LYS A 567 37.47 9.94 3.20
C LYS A 567 36.29 10.63 2.49
N LEU A 568 35.07 10.26 2.85
CA LEU A 568 33.84 10.99 2.52
C LEU A 568 33.37 11.75 3.75
N PHE A 569 33.39 13.08 3.66
CA PHE A 569 32.86 14.12 4.57
C PHE A 569 32.76 13.77 6.07
N GLU A 570 33.33 14.62 6.92
CA GLU A 570 33.08 14.58 8.36
C GLU A 570 31.61 14.89 8.65
N ILE A 571 30.91 13.94 9.27
CA ILE A 571 29.68 14.24 9.99
C ILE A 571 30.09 15.10 11.18
N GLN A 572 29.85 16.42 11.12
CA GLN A 572 29.82 17.23 12.33
C GLN A 572 28.65 16.72 13.18
N LYS A 573 28.97 15.96 14.22
CA LYS A 573 28.03 15.72 15.31
C LYS A 573 27.79 17.06 15.99
N ALA A 574 26.55 17.54 15.94
CA ALA A 574 26.07 18.62 16.80
C ALA A 574 26.08 18.18 18.26
#